data_AF-A0A8I0MZ47-F1
#
_entry.id   AF-A0A8I0MZ47-F1
#
_cell.length_a   1.000
_cell.length_b   1.000
_cell.length_c   1.000
_cell.angle_alpha   90.00
_cell.angle_beta   90.00
_cell.angle_gamma   90.00
#
_symmetry.space_group_name_H-M   'P 1'
#
loop_
_entity.id
_entity.type
_entity.pdbx_description
1 polymer ?
#
loop_
_entity_poly.entity_id
_entity_poly.type
_entity_poly.pdbx_seq_one_letter_code
_entity_poly.pdbx_strand_id
1 'polypeptide(L)'
;MSRLATTEKVQPDWWGKIFAGAVFGLALSFGMVGLFAWLGSDGLTQTISVEKHSWRTQFNMWIIPPIWLLILSFVFMFRSAKQALIWLGGANILVYVLLYFVRGIA
;
A
#
# COMPACT_ATOMS: atom_id res chain seq x y z
N MET A 1 -15.44 -33.20 -14.50
CA MET A 1 -15.02 -31.78 -14.43
C MET A 1 -16.20 -30.97 -13.95
N SER A 2 -16.21 -30.53 -12.69
CA SER A 2 -17.26 -29.65 -12.17
C SER A 2 -17.15 -28.28 -12.84
N ARG A 3 -18.18 -27.82 -13.56
CA ARG A 3 -18.21 -26.45 -14.08
C ARG A 3 -18.23 -25.49 -12.88
N LEU A 4 -17.23 -24.63 -12.79
CA LEU A 4 -17.17 -23.58 -11.79
C LEU A 4 -18.42 -22.69 -11.90
N ALA A 5 -19.06 -22.42 -10.76
CA ALA A 5 -20.19 -21.49 -10.69
C ALA A 5 -19.74 -20.09 -11.17
N THR A 6 -20.67 -19.28 -11.70
CA THR A 6 -20.34 -17.95 -12.25
C THR A 6 -19.60 -17.05 -11.25
N THR A 7 -19.88 -17.20 -9.95
CA THR A 7 -19.22 -16.48 -8.84
C THR A 7 -17.77 -16.91 -8.60
N GLU A 8 -17.38 -18.09 -9.08
CA GLU A 8 -16.01 -18.61 -8.95
C GLU A 8 -15.07 -18.10 -10.04
N LYS A 9 -15.61 -17.55 -11.12
CA LYS A 9 -14.83 -17.06 -12.26
C LYS A 9 -14.31 -15.65 -12.01
N VAL A 10 -13.07 -15.40 -12.42
CA VAL A 10 -12.49 -14.05 -12.46
C VAL A 10 -13.28 -13.21 -13.45
N GLN A 11 -13.82 -12.08 -13.00
CA GLN A 11 -14.59 -11.19 -13.86
C GLN A 11 -13.67 -10.33 -14.74
N PRO A 12 -14.11 -9.98 -15.98
CA PRO A 12 -13.35 -9.16 -16.91
C PRO A 12 -13.46 -7.66 -16.59
N ASP A 13 -13.23 -7.28 -15.34
CA ASP A 13 -13.35 -5.92 -14.79
C ASP A 13 -11.99 -5.24 -14.62
N TRP A 14 -11.11 -5.47 -15.59
CA TRP A 14 -9.72 -5.00 -15.66
C TRP A 14 -9.55 -3.51 -15.36
N TRP A 15 -10.40 -2.62 -15.89
CA TRP A 15 -10.36 -1.20 -15.58
C TRP A 15 -10.59 -0.88 -14.11
N GLY A 16 -11.56 -1.55 -13.47
CA GLY A 16 -11.84 -1.36 -12.05
C GLY A 16 -10.71 -1.87 -11.16
N LYS A 17 -10.08 -2.97 -11.56
CA LYS A 17 -8.89 -3.53 -10.90
C LYS A 17 -7.68 -2.61 -11.02
N ILE A 18 -7.42 -2.08 -12.21
CA ILE A 18 -6.35 -1.09 -12.43
C ILE A 18 -6.60 0.16 -11.61
N PHE A 19 -7.82 0.70 -11.61
CA PHE A 19 -8.17 1.86 -10.79
C PHE A 19 -7.95 1.59 -9.30
N ALA A 20 -8.40 0.43 -8.80
CA ALA A 20 -8.21 0.04 -7.42
C ALA A 20 -6.71 -0.04 -7.06
N GLY A 21 -5.91 -0.74 -7.86
CA GLY A 21 -4.46 -0.87 -7.63
C GLY A 21 -3.71 0.45 -7.82
N ALA A 22 -4.12 1.29 -8.77
CA ALA A 22 -3.49 2.58 -9.03
C ALA A 22 -3.74 3.56 -7.88
N VAL A 23 -4.99 3.74 -7.45
CA VAL A 23 -5.35 4.72 -6.42
C VAL A 23 -5.11 4.17 -5.03
N PHE A 24 -5.76 3.06 -4.67
CA PHE A 24 -5.65 2.50 -3.32
C PHE A 24 -4.32 1.79 -3.10
N GLY A 25 -3.73 1.18 -4.13
CA GLY A 25 -2.39 0.62 -4.00
C GLY A 25 -1.34 1.70 -3.78
N LEU A 26 -1.44 2.85 -4.45
CA LEU A 26 -0.51 3.96 -4.23
C LEU A 26 -0.66 4.55 -2.83
N ALA A 27 -1.89 4.78 -2.39
CA ALA A 27 -2.18 5.25 -1.04
C ALA A 27 -1.64 4.29 0.04
N LEU A 28 -1.74 2.98 -0.20
CA LEU A 28 -1.22 1.94 0.69
C LEU A 28 0.32 1.97 0.73
N SER A 29 1.00 2.11 -0.41
CA SER A 29 2.45 2.24 -0.46
C SER A 29 2.95 3.44 0.35
N PHE A 30 2.31 4.61 0.20
CA PHE A 30 2.63 5.77 1.02
C PHE A 30 2.42 5.52 2.51
N GLY A 31 1.31 4.88 2.89
CA GLY A 31 1.04 4.55 4.29
C GLY A 31 2.08 3.58 4.88
N MET A 32 2.47 2.55 4.14
CA MET A 32 3.48 1.58 4.56
C MET A 32 4.86 2.22 4.73
N VAL A 33 5.28 3.04 3.75
CA VAL A 33 6.56 3.76 3.83
C VAL A 33 6.53 4.83 4.92
N GLY A 34 5.39 5.50 5.12
CA GLY A 34 5.20 6.43 6.22
C GLY A 34 5.31 5.76 7.59
N LEU A 35 4.73 4.57 7.76
CA LEU A 35 4.90 3.76 8.97
C LEU A 35 6.36 3.39 9.19
N PHE A 36 7.07 2.93 8.14
CA PHE A 36 8.48 2.60 8.22
C PHE A 36 9.33 3.83 8.57
N ALA A 37 8.99 5.00 8.03
CA ALA A 37 9.68 6.25 8.32
C ALA A 37 9.48 6.73 9.77
N TRP A 38 8.31 6.46 10.36
CA TRP A 38 8.02 6.82 11.75
C TRP A 38 8.58 5.78 12.74
N LEU A 39 8.36 4.49 12.50
CA LEU A 39 8.81 3.40 13.38
C LEU A 39 10.31 3.07 13.26
N GLY A 40 11.00 3.59 12.25
CA GLY A 40 12.44 3.40 12.07
C GLY A 40 13.23 3.90 13.29
N SER A 41 14.38 3.27 13.57
CA SER A 41 15.19 3.46 14.80
C SER A 41 15.52 4.91 15.17
N ASP A 42 15.47 5.81 14.18
CA ASP A 42 15.89 7.19 14.33
C ASP A 42 14.70 8.17 14.42
N GLY A 43 13.46 7.72 14.21
CA GLY A 43 12.27 8.57 14.13
C GLY A 43 12.37 9.72 13.09
N LEU A 44 11.26 10.44 12.89
CA LEU A 44 11.27 11.68 12.08
C LEU A 44 11.78 12.89 12.88
N THR A 45 11.79 12.79 14.21
CA THR A 45 12.00 13.89 15.16
C THR A 45 13.42 13.98 15.72
N GLN A 46 14.27 12.97 15.55
CA GLN A 46 15.64 13.03 16.03
C GLN A 46 16.50 13.89 15.08
N THR A 47 17.35 14.72 15.65
CA THR A 47 18.35 15.49 14.91
C THR A 47 19.46 14.56 14.44
N ILE A 48 19.40 14.16 13.17
CA ILE A 48 20.40 13.29 12.53
C ILE A 48 21.33 14.13 11.65
N SER A 49 22.55 13.66 11.37
CA SER A 49 23.45 14.30 10.41
C SER A 49 22.77 14.50 9.04
N VAL A 50 23.09 15.61 8.37
CA VAL A 50 22.51 16.05 7.07
C VAL A 50 22.58 14.94 6.02
N GLU A 51 23.67 14.19 5.99
CA GLU A 51 23.94 13.09 5.05
C GLU A 51 23.00 11.91 5.28
N LYS A 52 22.75 11.55 6.55
CA LYS A 52 21.83 10.47 6.93
C LYS A 52 20.37 10.85 6.66
N HIS A 53 20.02 12.14 6.77
CA HIS A 53 18.72 12.67 6.37
C HIS A 53 18.45 12.55 4.86
N SER A 54 19.46 12.85 4.03
CA SER A 54 19.34 12.78 2.57
C SER A 54 19.11 11.33 2.10
N TRP A 55 19.94 10.38 2.57
CA TRP A 55 19.79 8.97 2.22
C TRP A 55 18.42 8.42 2.60
N ARG A 56 17.94 8.71 3.83
CA ARG A 56 16.62 8.25 4.29
C ARG A 56 15.49 8.77 3.42
N THR A 57 15.55 10.05 3.03
CA THR A 57 14.51 10.67 2.19
C THR A 57 14.50 10.05 0.80
N GLN A 58 15.69 9.85 0.20
CA GLN A 58 15.83 9.17 -1.09
C GLN A 58 15.31 7.73 -1.01
N PHE A 59 15.73 6.97 0.01
CA PHE A 59 15.28 5.59 0.19
C PHE A 59 13.75 5.50 0.30
N ASN A 60 13.14 6.34 1.15
CA ASN A 60 11.69 6.38 1.31
C ASN A 60 10.99 6.76 0.01
N MET A 61 11.53 7.71 -0.75
CA MET A 61 10.96 8.10 -2.05
C MET A 61 11.04 6.96 -3.07
N TRP A 62 12.20 6.30 -3.18
CA TRP A 62 12.46 5.29 -4.21
C TRP A 62 11.89 3.92 -3.90
N ILE A 63 11.56 3.61 -2.65
CA ILE A 63 10.93 2.33 -2.30
C ILE A 63 9.40 2.33 -2.55
N ILE A 64 8.77 3.50 -2.72
CA ILE A 64 7.34 3.62 -3.00
C ILE A 64 6.95 2.99 -4.36
N PRO A 65 7.59 3.31 -5.49
CA PRO A 65 7.21 2.75 -6.79
C PRO A 65 7.32 1.22 -6.86
N PRO A 66 8.39 0.56 -6.37
CA PRO A 66 8.47 -0.90 -6.33
C PRO A 66 7.32 -1.54 -5.54
N ILE A 67 6.99 -1.01 -4.35
CA ILE A 67 5.87 -1.51 -3.54
C ILE A 67 4.55 -1.31 -4.29
N TRP A 68 4.36 -0.14 -4.88
CA TRP A 68 3.14 0.19 -5.62
C TRP A 68 2.92 -0.72 -6.83
N LEU A 69 3.95 -0.92 -7.66
CA LEU A 69 3.88 -1.79 -8.83
C LEU A 69 3.67 -3.26 -8.46
N LEU A 70 4.22 -3.70 -7.32
CA LEU A 70 3.97 -5.04 -6.79
C LEU A 70 2.49 -5.21 -6.40
N ILE A 71 1.91 -4.24 -5.69
CA ILE A 71 0.48 -4.23 -5.34
C ILE A 71 -0.38 -4.19 -6.62
N LEU A 72 -0.02 -3.35 -7.58
CA LEU A 72 -0.71 -3.23 -8.87
C LEU A 72 -0.71 -4.57 -9.62
N SER A 73 0.40 -5.30 -9.59
CA SER A 73 0.52 -6.63 -10.21
C SER A 73 -0.39 -7.65 -9.53
N PHE A 74 -0.46 -7.62 -8.20
CA PHE A 74 -1.33 -8.52 -7.43
C PHE A 74 -2.82 -8.20 -7.51
N VAL A 75 -3.20 -7.00 -7.94
CA VAL A 75 -4.62 -6.62 -8.04
C VAL A 75 -5.40 -7.49 -9.04
N PHE A 76 -4.70 -8.09 -10.01
CA PHE A 76 -5.29 -9.01 -10.97
C PHE A 76 -5.58 -10.41 -10.40
N MET A 77 -5.05 -10.74 -9.22
CA MET A 77 -5.39 -11.99 -8.52
C MET A 77 -6.78 -11.94 -7.87
N PHE A 78 -7.37 -10.76 -7.69
CA PHE A 78 -8.73 -10.65 -7.15
C PHE A 78 -9.77 -11.13 -8.17
N ARG A 79 -10.81 -11.83 -7.70
CA ARG A 79 -11.87 -12.35 -8.56
C ARG A 79 -12.68 -11.22 -9.19
N SER A 80 -12.83 -10.08 -8.51
CA SER A 80 -13.52 -8.88 -9.00
C SER A 80 -12.90 -7.58 -8.49
N ALA A 81 -13.22 -6.47 -9.14
CA ALA A 81 -12.85 -5.11 -8.77
C ALA A 81 -13.46 -4.70 -7.43
N LYS A 82 -14.68 -5.15 -7.10
CA LYS A 82 -15.27 -4.93 -5.78
C LYS A 82 -14.44 -5.58 -4.68
N GLN A 83 -13.99 -6.81 -4.91
CA GLN A 83 -13.10 -7.50 -3.97
C GLN A 83 -11.78 -6.74 -3.81
N ALA A 84 -11.16 -6.30 -4.91
CA ALA A 84 -9.95 -5.49 -4.87
C ALA A 84 -10.14 -4.19 -4.07
N LEU A 85 -11.24 -3.47 -4.29
CA LEU A 85 -11.57 -2.23 -3.57
C LEU A 85 -11.76 -2.46 -2.07
N ILE A 86 -12.48 -3.52 -1.67
CA ILE A 86 -12.70 -3.83 -0.25
C ILE A 86 -11.38 -4.18 0.43
N TRP A 87 -10.55 -5.02 -0.19
CA TRP A 87 -9.27 -5.43 0.40
C TRP A 87 -8.26 -4.28 0.46
N LEU A 88 -8.06 -3.55 -0.64
CA LEU A 88 -7.14 -2.42 -0.67
C LEU A 88 -7.65 -1.26 0.19
N GLY A 89 -8.95 -0.98 0.18
CA GLY A 89 -9.57 0.03 1.04
C GLY A 89 -9.44 -0.31 2.53
N GLY A 90 -9.73 -1.55 2.91
CA GLY A 90 -9.56 -2.04 4.28
C GLY A 90 -8.09 -2.00 4.74
N ALA A 91 -7.16 -2.41 3.87
CA ALA A 91 -5.73 -2.33 4.14
C ALA A 91 -5.27 -0.87 4.34
N ASN A 92 -5.76 0.06 3.52
CA ASN A 92 -5.49 1.49 3.69
C ASN A 92 -5.99 1.97 5.06
N ILE A 93 -7.26 1.72 5.40
CA ILE A 93 -7.83 2.13 6.69
C ILE A 93 -6.96 1.61 7.84
N LEU A 94 -6.60 0.32 7.83
CA LEU A 94 -5.74 -0.28 8.85
C LEU A 94 -4.39 0.43 8.96
N VAL A 95 -3.69 0.62 7.84
CA VAL A 95 -2.37 1.25 7.80
C VAL A 95 -2.42 2.70 8.29
N TYR A 96 -3.39 3.48 7.84
CA TYR A 96 -3.53 4.88 8.26
C TYR A 96 -3.96 4.99 9.73
N VAL A 97 -4.85 4.12 10.22
CA VAL A 97 -5.20 4.07 11.64
C VAL A 97 -3.95 3.77 12.48
N LEU A 98 -3.16 2.77 12.08
CA LEU A 98 -1.90 2.46 12.75
C LEU A 98 -0.92 3.63 12.70
N LEU A 99 -0.82 4.32 11.56
CA LEU A 99 0.07 5.46 11.38
C LEU A 99 -0.33 6.64 12.28
N TYR A 100 -1.62 6.95 12.36
CA TYR A 100 -2.12 7.98 13.29
C TYR A 100 -1.93 7.58 14.75
N PHE A 101 -2.09 6.30 15.07
CA PHE A 101 -1.86 5.79 16.42
C PHE A 101 -0.38 5.91 16.83
N VAL A 102 0.54 5.45 15.96
CA VAL A 102 1.99 5.58 16.17
C VAL A 102 2.40 7.04 16.29
N ARG A 103 1.92 7.90 15.39
CA ARG A 103 2.19 9.34 15.42
C ARG A 103 1.56 10.05 16.62
N GLY A 104 0.46 9.54 17.17
CA GLY A 104 -0.19 10.10 18.36
C GLY A 104 0.50 9.69 19.67
N ILE A 105 1.27 8.61 19.66
CA ILE A 105 2.02 8.10 20.83
C ILE A 105 3.44 8.67 20.90
N ALA A 106 4.03 8.99 19.75
CA ALA A 106 5.44 9.39 19.62
C ALA A 106 5.61 10.91 19.45
#